data_AF-A0A180ET62-F1
#
_entry.id   AF-A0A180ET62-F1
#
_cell.length_a   1.000
_cell.length_b   1.000
_cell.length_c   1.000
_cell.angle_alpha   90.00
_cell.angle_beta   90.00
_cell.angle_gamma   90.00
#
_symmetry.space_group_name_H-M   'P 1'
#
loop_
_entity.id
_entity.type
_entity.pdbx_description
1 polymer ?
#
loop_
_entity_poly.entity_id
_entity_poly.type
_entity_poly.pdbx_seq_one_letter_code
_entity_poly.pdbx_strand_id
1 'polypeptide(L)'
;MPKTKLTGFSRLLLFLLIFLPLAYFGASYYNGEDPIGKIKGMFGQTESGGDEYNNHRPESDTYDPNSTTEKPATFENVSAMRSEITDLKQKLAVAEEKLARCQTENVQ
;
A
#
# COMPACT_ATOMS: atom_id res chain seq x y z
N MET A 1 23.98 15.18 40.37
CA MET A 1 23.45 14.49 39.17
C MET A 1 21.95 14.77 39.08
N PRO A 2 21.49 15.57 38.11
CA PRO A 2 20.07 15.84 37.96
C PRO A 2 19.36 14.56 37.49
N LYS A 3 18.50 13.99 38.34
CA LYS A 3 17.57 12.93 37.94
C LYS A 3 16.45 13.61 37.17
N THR A 4 16.41 13.49 35.84
CA THR A 4 15.33 14.01 35.00
C THR A 4 14.03 13.37 35.44
N LYS A 5 13.24 14.10 36.24
CA LYS A 5 11.90 13.68 36.63
C LYS A 5 11.00 13.92 35.43
N LEU A 6 10.60 12.83 34.78
CA LEU A 6 9.66 12.87 33.69
C LEU A 6 8.32 13.40 34.21
N THR A 7 7.87 14.54 33.68
CA THR A 7 6.59 15.15 34.08
C THR A 7 5.43 14.30 33.58
N GLY A 8 4.28 14.35 34.26
CA GLY A 8 3.08 13.62 33.81
C GLY A 8 2.68 13.97 32.37
N PHE A 9 2.87 15.23 31.99
CA PHE A 9 2.70 15.69 30.61
C PHE A 9 3.68 15.03 29.64
N SER A 10 4.96 14.90 30.00
CA SER A 10 5.96 14.22 29.17
C SER A 10 5.62 12.74 28.95
N ARG A 11 5.03 12.05 29.95
CA ARG A 11 4.55 10.66 29.77
C ARG A 11 3.43 10.58 28.73
N LEU A 12 2.48 11.51 28.78
CA LEU A 12 1.40 11.59 27.79
C LEU A 12 1.94 11.90 26.39
N LEU A 13 2.90 12.82 26.28
CA LEU A 13 3.50 13.20 25.00
C LEU A 13 4.25 12.01 24.36
N LEU A 14 4.99 11.25 25.16
CA LEU A 14 5.66 10.03 24.70
C LEU A 14 4.66 8.96 24.26
N PHE A 15 3.55 8.79 24.99
CA PHE A 15 2.49 7.89 24.59
C PHE A 15 1.88 8.32 23.25
N LEU A 16 1.53 9.59 23.12
CA LEU A 16 0.91 10.13 21.91
C LEU A 16 1.84 10.00 20.69
N LEU A 17 3.15 10.21 20.87
CA LEU A 17 4.12 10.13 19.78
C LEU A 17 4.17 8.73 19.12
N ILE A 18 3.87 7.68 19.89
CA ILE A 18 3.82 6.30 19.38
C ILE A 18 2.39 5.92 19.01
N PHE A 19 1.42 6.26 19.86
CA PHE A 19 0.03 5.83 19.68
C PHE A 19 -0.66 6.50 18.51
N LEU A 20 -0.36 7.77 18.25
CA LEU A 20 -0.97 8.55 17.18
C LEU A 20 -0.66 8.01 15.78
N PRO A 21 0.60 7.70 15.40
CA PRO A 21 0.86 7.06 14.11
C PRO A 21 0.21 5.67 14.03
N LEU A 22 0.24 4.86 15.09
CA LEU A 22 -0.44 3.55 15.06
C LEU A 22 -1.95 3.69 14.85
N ALA A 23 -2.60 4.62 15.54
CA ALA A 23 -4.03 4.88 15.41
C ALA A 23 -4.37 5.39 14.00
N TYR A 24 -3.53 6.25 13.42
CA TYR A 24 -3.68 6.72 12.05
C TYR A 24 -3.60 5.55 11.05
N PHE A 25 -2.58 4.71 11.15
CA PHE A 25 -2.43 3.55 10.28
C PHE A 25 -3.60 2.56 10.42
N GLY A 26 -4.06 2.31 11.64
CA GLY A 26 -5.23 1.46 11.89
C GLY A 26 -6.51 2.03 11.29
N ALA A 27 -6.74 3.33 11.45
CA ALA A 27 -7.90 4.01 10.86
C ALA A 27 -7.83 4.02 9.33
N SER A 28 -6.67 4.28 8.74
CA SER A 28 -6.49 4.25 7.28
C SER A 28 -6.71 2.85 6.73
N TYR A 29 -6.19 1.81 7.38
CA TYR A 29 -6.40 0.43 6.94
C TYR A 29 -7.88 0.03 6.99
N TYR A 30 -8.63 0.43 8.03
CA TYR A 30 -10.07 0.18 8.11
C TYR A 30 -10.85 0.86 6.98
N ASN A 31 -10.43 2.05 6.56
CA ASN A 31 -11.03 2.78 5.45
C ASN A 31 -10.52 2.33 4.07
N GLY A 32 -9.59 1.36 4.01
CA GLY A 32 -8.99 0.89 2.76
C GLY A 32 -8.00 1.87 2.11
N GLU A 33 -7.52 2.85 2.87
CA GLU A 33 -6.56 3.85 2.40
C GLU A 33 -5.12 3.40 2.69
N ASP A 34 -4.16 3.76 1.82
CA ASP A 34 -2.74 3.56 2.09
C ASP A 34 -2.15 4.77 2.85
N PRO A 35 -1.87 4.63 4.17
CA PRO A 35 -1.33 5.72 4.98
C PRO A 35 0.08 6.13 4.53
N ILE A 36 0.88 5.20 4.00
CA ILE A 36 2.26 5.49 3.57
C ILE A 36 2.22 6.32 2.28
N GLY A 37 1.35 5.96 1.34
CA GLY A 37 1.11 6.72 0.12
C GLY A 37 0.67 8.16 0.39
N LYS A 38 -0.28 8.38 1.33
CA LYS A 38 -0.74 9.72 1.72
C LYS A 38 0.36 10.57 2.36
N ILE A 39 1.13 9.99 3.28
CA ILE A 39 2.25 10.70 3.91
C ILE A 39 3.30 11.08 2.86
N LYS A 40 3.60 10.18 1.91
CA LYS A 40 4.58 10.45 0.85
C LYS A 40 4.11 11.56 -0.11
N GLY A 41 2.83 11.57 -0.47
CA GLY A 41 2.23 12.65 -1.27
C GLY A 41 2.27 13.99 -0.54
N MET A 42 1.95 14.01 0.75
CA MET A 42 1.94 15.24 1.57
C MET A 42 3.35 15.77 1.87
N PHE A 43 4.30 14.89 2.17
CA PHE A 43 5.69 15.28 2.45
C PHE A 43 6.47 15.68 1.19
N GLY A 44 6.10 15.13 0.02
CA GLY A 44 6.63 15.54 -1.28
C GLY A 44 6.12 16.89 -1.79
N GLN A 45 5.07 17.45 -1.17
CA GLN A 45 4.43 18.71 -1.60
C GLN A 45 4.96 19.96 -0.85
N THR A 46 5.93 19.80 0.06
CA THR A 46 6.33 20.87 1.01
C THR A 46 7.17 22.01 0.38
N GLU A 47 7.44 22.00 -0.94
CA GLU A 47 8.10 23.13 -1.61
C GLU A 47 7.13 24.15 -2.27
N SER A 48 5.81 23.99 -2.16
CA SER A 48 4.89 25.05 -2.61
C SER A 48 3.67 25.12 -1.72
N GLY A 49 3.63 26.17 -0.90
CA GLY A 49 2.59 26.43 0.07
C GLY A 49 1.22 26.69 -0.54
N GLY A 50 0.20 26.46 0.29
CA GLY A 50 -1.18 26.78 0.00
C GLY A 50 -2.10 25.69 0.53
N ASP A 51 -2.70 25.93 1.68
CA ASP A 51 -3.84 25.14 2.16
C ASP A 51 -4.96 25.19 1.11
N GLU A 52 -5.25 24.06 0.48
CA GLU A 52 -6.51 23.85 -0.21
C GLU A 52 -7.14 22.56 0.28
N TYR A 53 -8.12 22.73 1.19
CA TYR A 53 -9.16 21.73 1.44
C TYR A 53 -9.96 21.55 0.15
N ASN A 54 -9.52 20.65 -0.71
CA ASN A 54 -10.27 20.27 -1.90
C ASN A 54 -10.78 18.83 -1.74
N ASN A 55 -12.09 18.71 -1.49
CA ASN A 55 -12.88 17.54 -1.87
C ASN A 55 -12.92 17.46 -3.41
N HIS A 56 -11.76 17.22 -4.03
CA HIS A 56 -11.66 17.05 -5.47
C HIS A 56 -11.18 15.63 -5.73
N ARG A 57 -12.14 14.81 -6.13
CA ARG A 57 -11.91 13.63 -6.97
C ARG A 57 -10.85 13.98 -8.01
N PRO A 58 -9.71 13.28 -8.11
CA PRO A 58 -8.77 13.56 -9.18
C PRO A 58 -9.34 12.94 -10.45
N GLU A 59 -10.03 13.78 -11.22
CA GLU A 59 -10.11 13.64 -12.67
C GLU A 59 -9.02 14.55 -13.25
N SER A 60 -8.31 14.04 -14.27
CA SER A 60 -7.19 14.63 -15.02
C SER A 60 -5.77 14.40 -14.47
N ASP A 61 -5.21 13.29 -14.96
CA ASP A 61 -3.90 13.19 -15.61
C ASP A 61 -3.00 14.44 -15.54
N THR A 62 -2.03 14.44 -14.62
CA THR A 62 -0.72 15.01 -14.93
C THR A 62 0.30 13.90 -14.80
N TYR A 63 0.63 13.32 -15.96
CA TYR A 63 1.63 12.27 -16.14
C TYR A 63 3.02 12.84 -15.81
N ASP A 64 3.62 12.39 -14.71
CA ASP A 64 5.03 12.60 -14.37
C ASP A 64 5.87 11.41 -14.91
N PRO A 65 6.68 11.61 -15.96
CA PRO A 65 7.44 10.53 -16.60
C PRO A 65 8.63 10.00 -15.79
N ASN A 66 8.98 10.60 -14.64
CA ASN A 66 10.23 10.28 -13.94
C ASN A 66 10.08 9.64 -12.55
N SER A 67 8.87 9.27 -12.10
CA SER A 67 8.71 8.47 -10.88
C SER A 67 8.70 6.97 -11.21
N THR A 68 9.81 6.28 -10.90
CA THR A 68 10.00 4.87 -11.26
C THR A 68 9.04 3.92 -10.53
N THR A 69 8.35 3.13 -11.35
CA THR A 69 7.75 1.80 -11.09
C THR A 69 6.28 1.74 -10.69
N GLU A 70 5.43 2.52 -11.34
CA GLU A 70 4.12 2.02 -11.73
C GLU A 70 3.98 2.22 -13.23
N LYS A 71 4.01 1.11 -13.99
CA LYS A 71 3.75 1.18 -15.43
C LYS A 71 2.37 1.85 -15.58
N PRO A 72 2.25 2.94 -16.35
CA PRO A 72 0.96 3.61 -16.53
C PRO A 72 -0.08 2.56 -16.95
N ALA A 73 -1.34 2.75 -16.52
CA ALA A 73 -2.46 1.87 -16.87
C ALA A 73 -2.86 2.00 -18.35
N THR A 74 -1.87 1.86 -19.24
CA THR A 74 -2.02 1.77 -20.68
C THR A 74 -2.74 0.47 -21.02
N PHE A 75 -3.55 0.50 -22.07
CA PHE A 75 -4.25 -0.67 -22.59
C PHE A 75 -3.33 -1.90 -22.77
N GLU A 76 -2.09 -1.67 -23.19
CA GLU A 76 -1.05 -2.69 -23.35
C GLU A 76 -0.62 -3.34 -22.02
N ASN A 77 -0.46 -2.56 -20.96
CA ASN A 77 -0.08 -3.10 -19.65
C ASN A 77 -1.23 -3.90 -19.02
N VAL A 78 -2.47 -3.41 -19.19
CA VAL A 78 -3.67 -4.09 -18.69
C VAL A 78 -3.94 -5.38 -19.46
N SER A 79 -3.73 -5.40 -20.77
CA SER A 79 -3.87 -6.62 -21.58
C SER A 79 -2.77 -7.64 -21.26
N ALA A 80 -1.52 -7.19 -21.09
CA ALA A 80 -0.41 -8.04 -20.66
C ALA A 80 -0.67 -8.67 -19.28
N MET A 81 -1.12 -7.89 -18.29
CA MET A 81 -1.46 -8.40 -16.96
C MET A 81 -2.62 -9.41 -17.00
N ARG A 82 -3.65 -9.17 -17.82
CA ARG A 82 -4.76 -10.12 -18.01
C ARG A 82 -4.29 -11.42 -18.66
N SER A 83 -3.35 -11.36 -19.59
CA SER A 83 -2.74 -12.54 -20.20
C SER A 83 -1.95 -13.34 -19.16
N GLU A 84 -1.17 -12.65 -18.32
CA GLU A 84 -0.36 -13.28 -17.27
C GLU A 84 -1.22 -13.99 -16.22
N ILE A 85 -2.33 -13.36 -15.78
CA ILE A 85 -3.28 -13.99 -14.85
C ILE A 85 -3.88 -15.26 -15.46
N THR A 86 -4.21 -15.24 -16.75
CA THR A 86 -4.77 -16.40 -17.45
C THR A 86 -3.77 -17.54 -17.54
N ASP A 87 -2.51 -17.24 -17.89
CA ASP A 87 -1.43 -18.22 -17.98
C ASP A 87 -1.10 -18.84 -16.62
N LEU A 88 -0.99 -18.02 -15.57
CA LEU A 88 -0.75 -18.48 -14.20
C LEU A 88 -1.88 -19.41 -13.71
N LYS A 89 -3.14 -19.08 -13.99
CA LYS A 89 -4.29 -19.94 -13.65
C LYS A 89 -4.24 -21.28 -14.39
N GLN A 90 -3.87 -21.27 -15.67
CA GLN A 90 -3.73 -22.49 -16.45
C GLN A 90 -2.61 -23.39 -15.90
N LYS A 91 -1.46 -22.80 -15.55
CA LYS A 91 -0.34 -23.53 -14.94
C LYS A 91 -0.72 -24.14 -13.58
N LEU A 92 -1.49 -23.42 -12.76
CA LEU A 92 -2.01 -23.94 -11.49
C LEU A 92 -2.91 -25.15 -11.72
N ALA A 93 -3.88 -25.06 -12.62
CA ALA A 93 -4.79 -26.16 -12.92
C ALA A 93 -4.05 -27.43 -13.39
N VAL A 94 -3.02 -27.27 -14.25
CA VAL A 94 -2.19 -28.39 -14.71
C VAL A 94 -1.33 -28.97 -13.58
N ALA A 95 -0.79 -28.12 -12.71
CA ALA A 95 0.00 -28.56 -11.57
C ALA A 95 -0.87 -29.33 -10.56
N GLU A 96 -2.08 -28.86 -10.30
CA GLU A 96 -3.07 -29.53 -9.44
C GLU A 96 -3.51 -30.89 -10.03
N GLU A 97 -3.75 -30.97 -11.35
CA GLU A 97 -4.09 -32.24 -12.00
C GLU A 97 -2.94 -33.26 -11.88
N LYS A 98 -1.70 -32.83 -12.08
CA LYS A 98 -0.52 -33.68 -11.91
C LYS A 98 -0.38 -34.18 -10.48
N LEU A 99 -0.63 -33.32 -9.49
CA LEU A 99 -0.57 -33.67 -8.09
C LEU A 99 -1.66 -34.69 -7.73
N ALA A 100 -2.88 -34.50 -8.24
CA ALA A 100 -3.98 -35.46 -8.06
C ALA A 100 -3.64 -36.83 -8.66
N ARG A 101 -3.05 -36.88 -9.86
CA ARG A 101 -2.60 -38.14 -10.49
C ARG A 101 -1.53 -38.84 -9.65
N CYS A 102 -0.51 -38.12 -9.19
CA CYS A 102 0.55 -38.66 -8.33
C CYS A 102 0.02 -39.15 -6.96
N GLN A 103 -0.99 -38.47 -6.40
CA GLN A 103 -1.63 -38.91 -5.17
C GLN A 103 -2.45 -40.19 -5.36
N THR A 104 -3.15 -40.35 -6.49
CA THR A 104 -3.88 -41.60 -6.78
C THR A 104 -2.96 -42.78 -7.08
N GLU A 105 -1.76 -42.54 -7.62
CA GLU A 105 -0.76 -43.58 -7.90
C GLU A 105 -0.06 -44.10 -6.61
N ASN A 106 0.03 -43.27 -5.56
CA ASN A 106 0.62 -43.64 -4.26
C ASN A 106 -0.36 -44.34 -3.29
N VAL A 107 -1.59 -44.67 -3.73
CA VAL A 107 -2.64 -45.31 -2.89
C VAL A 107 -2.88 -46.78 -3.31
N GLN A 108 -1.88 -47.45 -3.89
CA GLN A 108 -1.89 -48.90 -4.15
C GLN A 108 -0.91 -49.65 -3.25
#